data_AF-A0A941QZ94-F1
#
_entry.id   AF-A0A941QZ94-F1
#
_cell.length_a   1.000
_cell.length_b   1.000
_cell.length_c   1.000
_cell.angle_alpha   90.00
_cell.angle_beta   90.00
_cell.angle_gamma   90.00
#
_symmetry.space_group_name_H-M   'P 1'
#
loop_
_entity.id
_entity.type
_entity.pdbx_description
1 polymer ?
#
loop_
_entity_poly.entity_id
_entity_poly.type
_entity_poly.pdbx_seq_one_letter_code
_entity_poly.pdbx_strand_id
1 'polypeptide(L)'
;MSDQFKVVFSGNIAEGIDPEAVVTAFSEKFRCSEAKARTVVLAGTETVIKSDLDKAKAEKYRSVLTAMGLDVELVALQPVAKPALALELEGDESADGNDDPATIADVTVCPKCGSKQVADDRCSDCKIVISKYLAIPGSGQAFTAAASENASSDHSSSDKQSPDYDYSSTASSSNPYQAPQADLNQEYEEGDLSGPFTVPASHGWRWLAEGFGHFKQNPVAWIVAIVIWVIISTVLSVIPVVGSVGVTIISPVITAGFMLGCRSQEEGGDFRIGHLFSGFSNNVGQLMLVGLLYMVSVFVVVVGIMIFAGGAVFMMGGGNPDNMGPGMMSAMVLPMLIGALFIVPVIMAYWFAPALVVLNGVSAITAMKMSFSACLKNMLAGLVYSIIVTVLLIVAVIPFGLGLLVVIPMLAASMYTAYRDIFYN
;
A
#
# COMPACT_ATOMS: atom_id res chain seq x y z
N MET A 1 16.20 8.80 -22.59
CA MET A 1 14.84 8.39 -22.21
C MET A 1 14.64 6.98 -22.74
N SER A 2 14.41 6.00 -21.87
CA SER A 2 14.16 4.62 -22.29
C SER A 2 12.66 4.45 -22.53
N ASP A 3 12.26 4.16 -23.75
CA ASP A 3 10.88 3.84 -24.11
C ASP A 3 10.42 2.61 -23.31
N GLN A 4 9.46 2.80 -22.40
CA GLN A 4 8.85 1.72 -21.62
C GLN A 4 7.62 1.18 -22.34
N PHE A 5 7.44 -0.14 -22.32
CA PHE A 5 6.36 -0.86 -22.99
C PHE A 5 5.58 -1.71 -21.99
N LYS A 6 4.27 -1.87 -22.24
CA LYS A 6 3.43 -2.88 -21.60
C LYS A 6 3.04 -3.97 -22.60
N VAL A 7 2.98 -5.21 -22.11
CA VAL A 7 2.59 -6.41 -22.87
C VAL A 7 1.14 -6.72 -22.52
N VAL A 8 0.25 -6.62 -23.51
CA VAL A 8 -1.20 -6.80 -23.34
C VAL A 8 -1.64 -8.04 -24.11
N PHE A 9 -2.34 -8.96 -23.44
CA PHE A 9 -3.00 -10.09 -24.08
C PHE A 9 -4.37 -9.64 -24.57
N SER A 10 -4.67 -9.87 -25.85
CA SER A 10 -5.88 -9.36 -26.52
C SER A 10 -7.15 -10.16 -26.20
N GLY A 11 -7.05 -11.22 -25.39
CA GLY A 11 -8.17 -12.11 -25.06
C GLY A 11 -8.42 -13.23 -26.07
N ASN A 12 -7.67 -13.28 -27.17
CA ASN A 12 -7.83 -14.29 -28.23
C ASN A 12 -6.63 -15.25 -28.29
N ILE A 13 -6.93 -16.52 -28.56
CA ILE A 13 -5.93 -17.58 -28.80
C ILE A 13 -5.78 -17.73 -30.32
N ALA A 14 -4.57 -17.98 -30.80
CA ALA A 14 -4.29 -18.16 -32.22
C ALA A 14 -5.06 -19.37 -32.80
N GLU A 15 -5.54 -19.23 -34.04
CA GLU A 15 -6.39 -20.21 -34.71
C GLU A 15 -5.72 -21.59 -34.79
N GLY A 16 -6.42 -22.63 -34.31
CA GLY A 16 -5.97 -24.03 -34.38
C GLY A 16 -5.22 -24.56 -33.15
N ILE A 17 -5.14 -23.80 -32.06
CA ILE A 17 -4.50 -24.22 -30.80
C ILE A 17 -5.57 -24.56 -29.75
N ASP A 18 -5.39 -25.67 -29.05
CA ASP A 18 -6.28 -26.10 -27.96
C ASP A 18 -6.14 -25.19 -26.73
N PRO A 19 -7.21 -24.51 -26.28
CA PRO A 19 -7.16 -23.60 -25.13
C PRO A 19 -6.64 -24.25 -23.84
N GLU A 20 -6.89 -25.54 -23.63
CA GLU A 20 -6.45 -26.28 -22.44
C GLU A 20 -4.92 -26.51 -22.42
N ALA A 21 -4.31 -26.68 -23.61
CA ALA A 21 -2.87 -26.79 -23.74
C ALA A 21 -2.17 -25.44 -23.44
N VAL A 22 -2.80 -24.31 -23.81
CA VAL A 22 -2.29 -22.96 -23.54
C VAL A 22 -2.32 -22.66 -22.04
N VAL A 23 -3.39 -23.03 -21.35
CA VAL A 23 -3.52 -22.88 -19.89
C VAL A 23 -2.39 -23.64 -19.15
N THR A 24 -2.10 -24.86 -19.60
CA THR A 24 -1.05 -25.70 -18.99
C THR A 24 0.34 -25.13 -19.25
N ALA A 25 0.63 -24.70 -20.48
CA ALA A 25 1.90 -24.07 -20.81
C ALA A 25 2.10 -22.73 -20.06
N PHE A 26 1.01 -21.97 -19.87
CA PHE A 26 1.04 -20.71 -19.14
C PHE A 26 1.29 -20.92 -17.64
N SER A 27 0.62 -21.90 -17.01
CA SER A 27 0.78 -22.20 -15.58
C SER A 27 2.20 -22.65 -15.25
N GLU A 28 2.80 -23.52 -16.07
CA GLU A 28 4.17 -24.01 -15.91
C GLU A 28 5.21 -22.89 -16.08
N LYS A 29 5.03 -22.03 -17.09
CA LYS A 29 6.02 -20.99 -17.40
C LYS A 29 6.00 -19.83 -16.42
N PHE A 30 4.81 -19.44 -15.94
CA PHE A 30 4.62 -18.33 -15.01
C PHE A 30 4.52 -18.77 -13.54
N ARG A 31 4.63 -20.08 -13.27
CA ARG A 31 4.49 -20.67 -11.92
C ARG A 31 3.23 -20.18 -11.21
N CYS A 32 2.09 -20.24 -11.89
CA CYS A 32 0.80 -19.85 -11.34
C CYS A 32 -0.17 -21.05 -11.30
N SER A 33 -1.19 -21.00 -10.43
CA SER A 33 -2.17 -22.07 -10.33
C SER A 33 -2.97 -22.23 -11.63
N GLU A 34 -3.32 -23.46 -11.98
CA GLU A 34 -4.08 -23.75 -13.20
C GLU A 34 -5.42 -23.00 -13.25
N ALA A 35 -6.08 -22.81 -12.09
CA ALA A 35 -7.28 -22.00 -11.97
C ALA A 35 -7.05 -20.53 -12.36
N LYS A 36 -5.92 -19.93 -11.95
CA LYS A 36 -5.55 -18.55 -12.29
C LYS A 36 -5.16 -18.42 -13.77
N ALA A 37 -4.46 -19.42 -14.31
CA ALA A 37 -4.14 -19.49 -15.74
C ALA A 37 -5.42 -19.60 -16.60
N ARG A 38 -6.39 -20.44 -16.20
CA ARG A 38 -7.71 -20.53 -16.85
C ARG A 38 -8.43 -19.20 -16.85
N THR A 39 -8.46 -18.48 -15.71
CA THR A 39 -9.12 -17.18 -15.65
C THR A 39 -8.48 -16.16 -16.59
N VAL A 40 -7.15 -16.13 -16.73
CA VAL A 40 -6.48 -15.15 -17.59
C VAL A 40 -6.61 -15.51 -19.09
N VAL A 41 -6.46 -16.80 -19.42
CA VAL A 41 -6.45 -17.27 -20.82
C VAL A 41 -7.86 -17.40 -21.41
N LEU A 42 -8.84 -17.84 -20.61
CA LEU A 42 -10.21 -18.13 -21.08
C LEU A 42 -11.22 -17.00 -20.81
N ALA A 43 -10.85 -15.92 -20.10
CA ALA A 43 -11.77 -14.82 -19.84
C ALA A 43 -12.13 -13.98 -21.09
N GLY A 44 -11.38 -14.10 -22.19
CA GLY A 44 -11.66 -13.36 -23.43
C GLY A 44 -11.56 -11.85 -23.28
N THR A 45 -10.85 -11.36 -22.25
CA THR A 45 -10.72 -9.93 -21.93
C THR A 45 -9.27 -9.49 -22.07
N GLU A 46 -9.07 -8.23 -22.49
CA GLU A 46 -7.74 -7.66 -22.56
C GLU A 46 -7.11 -7.61 -21.17
N THR A 47 -5.95 -8.26 -21.00
CA THR A 47 -5.25 -8.31 -19.72
C THR A 47 -3.80 -7.89 -19.87
N VAL A 48 -3.35 -7.00 -18.98
CA VAL A 48 -1.95 -6.58 -18.93
C VAL A 48 -1.15 -7.65 -18.19
N ILE A 49 -0.28 -8.37 -18.91
CA ILE A 49 0.55 -9.43 -18.33
C ILE A 49 1.76 -8.81 -17.60
N LYS A 50 2.39 -7.79 -18.20
CA LYS A 50 3.54 -7.11 -17.61
C LYS A 50 3.70 -5.67 -18.13
N SER A 51 3.94 -4.72 -17.23
CA SER A 51 4.26 -3.31 -17.53
C SER A 51 5.74 -3.00 -17.30
N ASP A 52 6.16 -1.81 -17.74
CA ASP A 52 7.46 -1.18 -17.44
C ASP A 52 8.67 -1.95 -17.99
N LEU A 53 8.54 -2.50 -19.20
CA LEU A 53 9.60 -3.24 -19.86
C LEU A 53 10.33 -2.38 -20.89
N ASP A 54 11.66 -2.48 -20.92
CA ASP A 54 12.47 -1.96 -22.02
C ASP A 54 12.09 -2.68 -23.33
N LYS A 55 12.20 -2.00 -24.48
CA LYS A 55 11.84 -2.55 -25.81
C LYS A 55 12.34 -3.98 -26.06
N ALA A 56 13.62 -4.23 -25.78
CA ALA A 56 14.23 -5.54 -25.99
C ALA A 56 13.66 -6.64 -25.07
N LYS A 57 13.24 -6.29 -23.84
CA LYS A 57 12.58 -7.25 -22.94
C LYS A 57 11.13 -7.46 -23.36
N ALA A 58 10.41 -6.40 -23.74
CA ALA A 58 9.03 -6.48 -24.19
C ALA A 58 8.87 -7.37 -25.43
N GLU A 59 9.78 -7.26 -26.40
CA GLU A 59 9.82 -8.14 -27.58
C GLU A 59 10.09 -9.60 -27.22
N LYS A 60 10.96 -9.85 -26.21
CA LYS A 60 11.20 -11.21 -25.69
C LYS A 60 9.98 -11.80 -24.99
N TYR A 61 9.22 -10.99 -24.26
CA TYR A 61 7.96 -11.44 -23.65
C TYR A 61 6.91 -11.74 -24.71
N ARG A 62 6.78 -10.88 -25.73
CA ARG A 62 5.88 -11.11 -26.87
C ARG A 62 6.19 -12.41 -27.59
N SER A 63 7.45 -12.66 -27.96
CA SER A 63 7.83 -13.88 -28.70
C SER A 63 7.54 -15.16 -27.91
N VAL A 64 7.77 -15.13 -26.59
CA VAL A 64 7.49 -16.26 -25.70
C VAL A 64 5.98 -16.51 -25.58
N LEU A 65 5.17 -15.46 -25.45
CA LEU A 65 3.71 -15.59 -25.32
C LEU A 65 3.03 -15.96 -26.65
N THR A 66 3.48 -15.41 -27.77
CA THR A 66 2.98 -15.79 -29.10
C THR A 66 3.36 -17.22 -29.47
N ALA A 67 4.54 -17.71 -29.06
CA ALA A 67 4.92 -19.11 -29.22
C ALA A 67 4.03 -20.08 -28.41
N MET A 68 3.35 -19.58 -27.36
CA MET A 68 2.35 -20.34 -26.59
C MET A 68 0.93 -20.23 -27.18
N GLY A 69 0.75 -19.51 -28.29
CA GLY A 69 -0.56 -19.36 -28.94
C GLY A 69 -1.40 -18.20 -28.44
N LEU A 70 -0.85 -17.29 -27.64
CA LEU A 70 -1.56 -16.10 -27.15
C LEU A 70 -1.40 -14.94 -28.14
N ASP A 71 -2.48 -14.25 -28.49
CA ASP A 71 -2.42 -13.01 -29.26
C ASP A 71 -2.06 -11.84 -28.34
N VAL A 72 -0.90 -11.21 -28.60
CA VAL A 72 -0.26 -10.26 -27.69
C VAL A 72 0.20 -9.01 -28.43
N GLU A 73 -0.23 -7.87 -27.92
CA GLU A 73 0.11 -6.54 -28.40
C GLU A 73 1.09 -5.82 -27.46
N LEU A 74 2.03 -5.08 -28.04
CA LEU A 74 2.97 -4.23 -27.32
C LEU A 74 2.49 -2.78 -27.40
N VAL A 75 2.12 -2.22 -26.26
CA VAL A 75 1.68 -0.82 -26.18
C VAL A 75 2.79 0.01 -25.55
N ALA A 76 3.30 1.00 -26.29
CA ALA A 76 4.28 1.96 -25.79
C ALA A 76 3.63 2.88 -24.74
N LEU A 77 4.26 3.04 -23.58
CA LEU A 77 3.87 4.02 -22.58
C LEU A 77 4.37 5.39 -23.03
N GLN A 78 3.49 6.22 -23.58
CA GLN A 78 3.84 7.61 -23.84
C GLN A 78 4.02 8.34 -22.50
N PRO A 79 5.11 9.12 -22.31
CA PRO A 79 5.21 10.00 -21.16
C PRO A 79 4.07 11.01 -21.23
N VAL A 80 3.24 11.06 -20.19
CA VAL A 80 2.11 11.99 -20.10
C VAL A 80 2.64 13.42 -20.10
N ALA A 81 2.66 14.05 -21.27
CA ALA A 81 2.81 15.48 -21.38
C ALA A 81 1.57 16.12 -20.75
N LYS A 82 1.79 16.89 -19.69
CA LYS A 82 0.81 17.76 -19.03
C LYS A 82 0.08 18.56 -20.13
N PRO A 83 -1.27 18.58 -20.20
CA PRO A 83 -1.95 19.43 -21.16
C PRO A 83 -1.74 20.88 -20.73
N ALA A 84 -0.91 21.61 -21.50
CA ALA A 84 -0.82 23.05 -21.40
C ALA A 84 -2.14 23.63 -21.92
N LEU A 85 -2.90 24.23 -21.01
CA LEU A 85 -4.05 25.05 -21.30
C LEU A 85 -3.57 26.24 -22.15
N ALA A 86 -3.89 26.24 -23.45
CA ALA A 86 -3.60 27.36 -24.33
C ALA A 86 -4.57 28.51 -24.03
N LEU A 87 -4.04 29.60 -23.46
CA LEU A 87 -4.65 30.92 -23.42
C LEU A 87 -3.79 31.80 -24.33
N GLU A 88 -4.33 32.17 -25.48
CA GLU A 88 -3.75 33.13 -26.40
C GLU A 88 -3.85 34.54 -25.78
N LEU A 89 -2.71 35.23 -25.66
CA LEU A 89 -2.64 36.69 -25.71
C LEU A 89 -1.30 37.09 -26.36
N GLU A 90 -1.42 38.04 -27.29
CA GLU A 90 -0.41 38.54 -28.23
C GLU A 90 0.63 39.48 -27.58
N GLY A 91 1.82 39.53 -28.21
CA GLY A 91 2.79 40.65 -28.19
C GLY A 91 3.58 40.83 -26.89
N ASP A 92 4.86 41.22 -26.87
CA ASP A 92 5.78 41.70 -27.88
C ASP A 92 7.19 41.66 -27.25
N GLU A 93 8.20 41.83 -28.09
CA GLU A 93 9.58 42.22 -27.81
C GLU A 93 10.63 41.21 -27.29
N SER A 94 11.68 41.19 -28.12
CA SER A 94 13.00 40.61 -28.06
C SER A 94 13.87 41.04 -26.87
N ALA A 95 14.69 40.13 -26.36
CA ALA A 95 16.06 40.44 -25.96
C ALA A 95 16.95 39.19 -26.00
N ASP A 96 18.09 39.35 -26.67
CA ASP A 96 19.23 38.45 -26.75
C ASP A 96 19.71 37.92 -25.40
N GLY A 97 20.22 36.69 -25.43
CA GLY A 97 20.95 36.07 -24.33
C GLY A 97 21.59 34.76 -24.75
N ASN A 98 22.75 34.85 -25.39
CA ASN A 98 23.70 33.75 -25.57
C ASN A 98 23.96 33.04 -24.24
N ASP A 99 23.84 31.72 -24.21
CA ASP A 99 24.62 30.87 -23.31
C ASP A 99 24.93 29.54 -24.03
N ASP A 100 26.16 29.46 -24.53
CA ASP A 100 26.82 28.23 -24.94
C ASP A 100 26.95 27.26 -23.74
N PRO A 101 26.88 25.94 -23.98
CA PRO A 101 27.03 24.94 -22.93
C PRO A 101 28.48 24.92 -22.42
N ALA A 102 28.66 25.17 -21.12
CA ALA A 102 29.94 25.06 -20.44
C ALA A 102 30.60 23.69 -20.71
N THR A 103 31.76 23.76 -21.34
CA THR A 103 32.70 22.68 -21.63
C THR A 103 33.07 21.89 -20.37
N ILE A 104 32.92 20.57 -20.48
CA ILE A 104 33.46 19.56 -19.56
C ILE A 104 34.99 19.66 -19.62
N ALA A 105 35.62 20.08 -18.53
CA ALA A 105 37.08 20.06 -18.38
C ALA A 105 37.48 19.15 -17.21
N ASP A 106 38.14 18.05 -17.58
CA ASP A 106 39.14 17.25 -16.84
C ASP A 106 38.87 16.84 -15.39
N VAL A 107 38.05 15.79 -15.22
CA VAL A 107 38.17 14.91 -14.04
C VAL A 107 39.07 13.73 -14.41
N THR A 108 40.39 13.90 -14.23
CA THR A 108 41.40 12.84 -14.50
C THR A 108 41.48 11.77 -13.40
N VAL A 109 40.71 11.92 -12.30
CA VAL A 109 40.72 11.02 -11.14
C VAL A 109 39.30 10.80 -10.64
N CYS A 110 38.91 9.54 -10.49
CA CYS A 110 37.59 9.16 -9.98
C CYS A 110 37.40 9.59 -8.51
N PRO A 111 36.35 10.38 -8.17
CA PRO A 111 36.14 10.89 -6.82
C PRO A 111 35.71 9.81 -5.80
N LYS A 112 35.27 8.63 -6.27
CA LYS A 112 34.82 7.54 -5.39
C LYS A 112 35.94 6.58 -4.98
N CYS A 113 36.87 6.29 -5.89
CA CYS A 113 37.90 5.26 -5.66
C CYS A 113 39.34 5.75 -5.93
N GLY A 114 39.54 6.99 -6.40
CA GLY A 114 40.86 7.55 -6.67
C GLY A 114 41.55 7.02 -7.94
N SER A 115 40.87 6.23 -8.77
CA SER A 115 41.47 5.69 -10.00
C SER A 115 41.68 6.75 -11.08
N LYS A 116 42.81 6.66 -11.80
CA LYS A 116 43.13 7.47 -12.99
C LYS A 116 42.56 6.90 -14.29
N GLN A 117 41.95 5.71 -14.25
CA GLN A 117 41.35 5.07 -15.42
C GLN A 117 39.91 5.53 -15.62
N VAL A 118 39.78 6.77 -16.11
CA VAL A 118 38.51 7.40 -16.47
C VAL A 118 38.43 7.49 -18.00
N ALA A 119 37.36 6.96 -18.57
CA ALA A 119 37.05 7.05 -20.00
C ALA A 119 35.58 7.39 -20.16
N ASP A 120 35.26 8.38 -21.00
CA ASP A 120 33.89 8.76 -21.36
C ASP A 120 32.92 8.89 -20.17
N ASP A 121 33.28 9.73 -19.19
CA ASP A 121 32.49 10.01 -17.97
C ASP A 121 32.22 8.77 -17.08
N ARG A 122 33.00 7.70 -17.26
CA ARG A 122 32.89 6.45 -16.50
C ARG A 122 34.24 6.01 -15.95
N CYS A 123 34.25 5.51 -14.71
CA CYS A 123 35.45 4.91 -14.12
C CYS A 123 35.51 3.42 -14.47
N SER A 124 36.63 2.94 -15.04
CA SER A 124 36.78 1.53 -15.43
C SER A 124 36.82 0.56 -14.23
N ASP A 125 37.34 1.01 -13.10
CA ASP A 125 37.52 0.17 -11.92
C ASP A 125 36.24 0.02 -11.09
N CYS A 126 35.61 1.14 -10.72
CA CYS A 126 34.41 1.12 -9.87
C CYS A 126 33.09 1.28 -10.63
N LYS A 127 33.16 1.43 -11.96
CA LYS A 127 32.04 1.48 -12.92
C LYS A 127 30.98 2.55 -12.65
N ILE A 128 31.31 3.59 -11.90
CA ILE A 128 30.41 4.74 -11.71
C ILE A 128 30.45 5.68 -12.91
N VAL A 129 29.34 6.39 -13.11
CA VAL A 129 29.27 7.56 -13.99
C VAL A 129 29.59 8.79 -13.14
N ILE A 130 30.64 9.53 -13.47
CA ILE A 130 31.23 10.56 -12.60
C ILE A 130 30.28 11.75 -12.46
N SER A 131 29.71 12.23 -13.58
CA SER A 131 28.70 13.29 -13.59
C SER A 131 27.52 12.99 -12.66
N LYS A 132 27.03 11.76 -12.67
CA LYS A 132 25.90 11.31 -11.84
C LYS A 132 26.26 11.17 -10.37
N TYR A 133 27.51 10.83 -10.07
CA TYR A 133 28.02 10.71 -8.70
C TYR A 133 28.20 12.08 -8.02
N LEU A 134 28.63 13.08 -8.79
CA LEU A 134 28.78 14.47 -8.31
C LEU A 134 27.43 15.19 -8.16
N ALA A 135 26.40 14.76 -8.89
CA ALA A 135 25.04 15.33 -8.80
C ALA A 135 24.28 14.95 -7.51
N ILE A 136 24.84 14.09 -6.64
CA ILE A 136 24.23 13.69 -5.36
C ILE A 136 24.82 14.55 -4.24
N PRO A 137 24.03 15.39 -3.55
CA PRO A 137 24.53 16.18 -2.41
C PRO A 137 25.03 15.25 -1.30
N GLY A 138 26.33 15.32 -0.96
CA GLY A 138 26.94 14.56 0.14
C GLY A 138 27.91 13.43 -0.27
N SER A 139 28.15 13.18 -1.56
CA SER A 139 29.09 12.15 -2.03
C SER A 139 30.58 12.55 -1.94
N GLY A 140 30.88 13.82 -1.66
CA GLY A 140 32.24 14.39 -1.66
C GLY A 140 33.08 14.20 -0.39
N GLN A 141 32.66 13.38 0.57
CA GLN A 141 33.42 13.15 1.80
C GLN A 141 33.48 11.66 2.16
N ALA A 142 34.33 10.91 1.48
CA ALA A 142 34.80 9.63 2.01
C ALA A 142 36.21 9.30 1.47
N PHE A 143 37.15 9.22 2.42
CA PHE A 143 38.52 8.68 2.34
C PHE A 143 39.63 9.55 1.76
N THR A 144 40.27 10.31 2.65
CA THR A 144 41.71 10.58 2.62
C THR A 144 42.47 9.60 3.52
N ALA A 145 43.57 9.05 2.97
CA ALA A 145 44.76 8.51 3.63
C ALA A 145 44.70 7.15 4.35
N ALA A 146 45.35 6.14 3.75
CA ALA A 146 46.63 5.61 4.25
C ALA A 146 47.33 4.82 3.13
N ALA A 147 48.57 5.18 2.84
CA ALA A 147 49.44 4.55 1.85
C ALA A 147 50.53 3.72 2.54
N SER A 148 50.97 2.69 1.80
CA SER A 148 52.24 1.95 1.82
C SER A 148 52.64 1.16 3.08
N GLU A 149 52.93 -0.14 2.89
CA GLU A 149 54.33 -0.62 2.84
C GLU A 149 54.44 -2.01 2.18
N ASN A 150 55.56 -2.17 1.46
CA ASN A 150 55.96 -3.31 0.63
C ASN A 150 56.34 -4.56 1.44
N ALA A 151 56.20 -5.75 0.83
CA ALA A 151 57.31 -6.69 0.67
C ALA A 151 56.94 -7.85 -0.27
N SER A 152 57.69 -7.95 -1.36
CA SER A 152 57.79 -9.06 -2.29
C SER A 152 58.61 -10.21 -1.70
N SER A 153 58.22 -11.45 -1.99
CA SER A 153 59.16 -12.55 -2.20
C SER A 153 58.51 -13.71 -2.95
N ASP A 154 59.10 -14.01 -4.09
CA ASP A 154 58.95 -15.23 -4.88
C ASP A 154 59.09 -16.50 -4.04
N HIS A 155 58.30 -17.54 -4.37
CA HIS A 155 58.88 -18.87 -4.54
C HIS A 155 58.03 -19.79 -5.41
N SER A 156 58.70 -20.30 -6.43
CA SER A 156 58.28 -21.35 -7.38
C SER A 156 58.35 -22.75 -6.77
N SER A 157 57.44 -23.62 -7.25
CA SER A 157 57.54 -25.09 -7.42
C SER A 157 57.76 -25.98 -6.19
N SER A 158 56.91 -27.00 -6.03
CA SER A 158 57.29 -28.42 -5.93
C SER A 158 56.08 -29.32 -5.66
N ASP A 159 56.01 -30.41 -6.42
CA ASP A 159 55.13 -31.56 -6.31
C ASP A 159 54.88 -32.06 -4.88
N LYS A 160 53.65 -32.51 -4.61
CA LYS A 160 53.41 -33.74 -3.82
C LYS A 160 52.01 -34.31 -4.05
N GLN A 161 52.00 -35.62 -4.05
CA GLN A 161 51.06 -36.53 -4.67
C GLN A 161 50.12 -37.15 -3.61
N SER A 162 48.83 -37.27 -3.97
CA SER A 162 47.80 -38.20 -3.46
C SER A 162 47.16 -37.99 -2.07
N PRO A 163 45.95 -38.54 -1.81
CA PRO A 163 45.07 -39.33 -2.70
C PRO A 163 43.66 -38.75 -2.93
N ASP A 164 43.03 -39.21 -4.02
CA ASP A 164 41.60 -39.09 -4.33
C ASP A 164 40.73 -39.53 -3.14
N TYR A 165 39.87 -38.63 -2.68
CA TYR A 165 38.72 -39.00 -1.88
C TYR A 165 37.50 -39.01 -2.81
N ASP A 166 37.06 -40.22 -3.16
CA ASP A 166 35.80 -40.52 -3.81
C ASP A 166 34.64 -40.02 -2.93
N TYR A 167 34.04 -38.89 -3.28
CA TYR A 167 32.86 -38.35 -2.61
C TYR A 167 31.58 -38.92 -3.24
N SER A 168 31.49 -40.25 -3.34
CA SER A 168 30.25 -40.96 -3.57
C SER A 168 29.87 -41.74 -2.31
N SER A 169 29.29 -41.04 -1.33
CA SER A 169 28.42 -41.70 -0.36
C SER A 169 27.18 -40.85 -0.08
N THR A 170 26.07 -41.27 -0.65
CA THR A 170 24.73 -41.04 -0.12
C THR A 170 24.68 -41.54 1.32
N ALA A 171 24.86 -40.65 2.28
CA ALA A 171 24.58 -40.90 3.69
C ALA A 171 23.56 -39.86 4.15
N SER A 172 22.30 -40.26 4.20
CA SER A 172 21.27 -39.57 4.97
C SER A 172 21.62 -39.66 6.46
N SER A 173 22.47 -38.76 6.94
CA SER A 173 22.72 -38.60 8.37
C SER A 173 21.66 -37.66 8.94
N SER A 174 20.53 -38.20 9.41
CA SER A 174 19.63 -37.48 10.29
C SER A 174 20.31 -37.31 11.65
N ASN A 175 20.98 -36.17 11.86
CA ASN A 175 21.63 -35.82 13.12
C ASN A 175 20.56 -35.47 14.18
N PRO A 176 20.36 -36.27 15.24
CA PRO A 176 19.32 -36.05 16.25
C PRO A 176 19.53 -34.80 17.11
N TYR A 177 20.71 -34.16 17.03
CA TYR A 177 21.07 -32.95 17.76
C TYR A 177 21.15 -31.71 16.87
N GLN A 178 20.64 -31.77 15.63
CA GLN A 178 20.59 -30.61 14.76
C GLN A 178 19.57 -29.61 15.32
N ALA A 179 20.04 -28.41 15.67
CA ALA A 179 19.17 -27.32 16.08
C ALA A 179 18.15 -27.02 14.97
N PRO A 180 16.87 -26.75 15.29
CA PRO A 180 15.89 -26.37 14.29
C PRO A 180 16.44 -25.18 13.49
N GLN A 181 16.62 -25.37 12.18
CA GLN A 181 16.94 -24.25 11.31
C GLN A 181 15.65 -23.45 11.15
N ALA A 182 15.67 -22.18 11.55
CA ALA A 182 14.61 -21.26 11.18
C ALA A 182 14.62 -21.15 9.67
N ASP A 183 13.51 -21.51 9.04
CA ASP A 183 13.34 -21.29 7.61
C ASP A 183 13.21 -19.79 7.38
N LEU A 184 14.31 -19.15 7.00
CA LEU A 184 14.38 -17.73 6.69
C LEU A 184 13.66 -17.38 5.38
N ASN A 185 13.14 -18.39 4.67
CA ASN A 185 12.39 -18.24 3.42
C ASN A 185 10.97 -18.81 3.55
N GLN A 186 10.37 -18.79 4.74
CA GLN A 186 8.93 -18.99 4.85
C GLN A 186 8.23 -17.92 4.01
N GLU A 187 7.83 -18.29 2.79
CA GLU A 187 6.92 -17.49 1.98
C GLU A 187 5.65 -17.29 2.80
N TYR A 188 5.26 -16.03 2.99
CA TYR A 188 4.00 -15.68 3.62
C TYR A 188 2.87 -16.21 2.73
N GLU A 189 2.33 -17.37 3.07
CA GLU A 189 1.09 -17.88 2.47
C GLU A 189 -0.07 -17.13 3.10
N GLU A 190 -0.61 -16.16 2.36
CA GLU A 190 -1.84 -15.47 2.74
C GLU A 190 -2.97 -16.51 2.75
N GLY A 191 -3.36 -16.98 3.94
CA GLY A 191 -4.43 -17.97 4.09
C GLY A 191 -5.73 -17.56 3.38
N ASP A 192 -6.61 -18.50 3.04
CA ASP A 192 -7.84 -18.16 2.36
C ASP A 192 -8.81 -17.36 3.26
N LEU A 193 -9.48 -16.38 2.66
CA LEU A 193 -10.55 -15.61 3.32
C LEU A 193 -11.71 -16.55 3.69
N SER A 194 -11.78 -16.95 4.95
CA SER A 194 -12.64 -18.04 5.42
C SER A 194 -13.60 -17.64 6.55
N GLY A 195 -13.38 -16.48 7.18
CA GLY A 195 -14.24 -15.93 8.22
C GLY A 195 -15.51 -15.22 7.72
N PRO A 196 -16.23 -14.49 8.60
CA PRO A 196 -15.80 -14.07 9.93
C PRO A 196 -15.99 -15.15 11.00
N PHE A 197 -14.95 -15.42 11.77
CA PHE A 197 -14.96 -16.28 12.95
C PHE A 197 -15.32 -15.50 14.22
N THR A 198 -15.76 -16.22 15.25
CA THR A 198 -15.98 -15.66 16.59
C THR A 198 -14.71 -15.84 17.41
N VAL A 199 -14.23 -14.77 18.03
CA VAL A 199 -13.02 -14.79 18.87
C VAL A 199 -13.32 -14.47 20.33
N PRO A 200 -12.44 -14.87 21.28
CA PRO A 200 -12.56 -14.51 22.68
C PRO A 200 -12.54 -13.00 22.92
N ALA A 201 -13.26 -12.53 23.95
CA ALA A 201 -13.30 -11.11 24.29
C ALA A 201 -11.92 -10.50 24.63
N SER A 202 -10.98 -11.32 25.11
CA SER A 202 -9.59 -10.91 25.41
C SER A 202 -8.83 -10.44 24.16
N HIS A 203 -9.26 -10.83 22.96
CA HIS A 203 -8.63 -10.41 21.72
C HIS A 203 -8.78 -8.90 21.47
N GLY A 204 -9.77 -8.24 22.08
CA GLY A 204 -9.91 -6.78 22.00
C GLY A 204 -8.66 -6.02 22.49
N TRP A 205 -7.98 -6.51 23.54
CA TRP A 205 -6.68 -5.98 23.96
C TRP A 205 -5.55 -6.43 23.04
N ARG A 206 -5.60 -7.68 22.57
CA ARG A 206 -4.57 -8.27 21.70
C ARG A 206 -4.42 -7.47 20.40
N TRP A 207 -5.51 -7.11 19.74
CA TRP A 207 -5.48 -6.30 18.51
C TRP A 207 -4.78 -4.96 18.72
N LEU A 208 -5.01 -4.32 19.87
CA LEU A 208 -4.33 -3.09 20.24
C LEU A 208 -2.82 -3.31 20.46
N ALA A 209 -2.45 -4.36 21.19
CA ALA A 209 -1.06 -4.70 21.46
C ALA A 209 -0.27 -5.05 20.18
N GLU A 210 -0.88 -5.82 19.26
CA GLU A 210 -0.30 -6.17 17.96
C GLU A 210 -0.25 -4.94 17.02
N GLY A 211 -1.30 -4.12 17.00
CA GLY A 211 -1.31 -2.85 16.26
C GLY A 211 -0.20 -1.89 16.73
N PHE A 212 0.08 -1.85 18.03
CA PHE A 212 1.24 -1.13 18.57
C PHE A 212 2.57 -1.76 18.13
N GLY A 213 2.61 -3.07 17.90
CA GLY A 213 3.72 -3.77 17.27
C GLY A 213 4.04 -3.23 15.87
N HIS A 214 3.03 -3.13 14.99
CA HIS A 214 3.18 -2.54 13.65
C HIS A 214 3.69 -1.10 13.70
N PHE A 215 3.13 -0.27 14.60
CA PHE A 215 3.56 1.11 14.78
C PHE A 215 5.05 1.20 15.18
N LYS A 216 5.49 0.39 16.15
CA LYS A 216 6.86 0.44 16.69
C LYS A 216 7.96 0.04 15.70
N GLN A 217 7.64 -0.71 14.65
CA GLN A 217 8.63 -1.10 13.64
C GLN A 217 9.16 0.13 12.87
N ASN A 218 8.27 1.07 12.51
CA ASN A 218 8.67 2.32 11.85
C ASN A 218 7.76 3.51 12.28
N PRO A 219 7.92 4.01 13.52
CA PRO A 219 7.01 5.00 14.10
C PRO A 219 7.05 6.34 13.37
N VAL A 220 8.21 6.72 12.82
CA VAL A 220 8.37 7.99 12.09
C VAL A 220 7.50 7.99 10.83
N ALA A 221 7.53 6.91 10.04
CA ALA A 221 6.73 6.84 8.83
C ALA A 221 5.22 6.86 9.12
N TRP A 222 4.77 6.17 10.19
CA TRP A 222 3.39 6.19 10.65
C TRP A 222 2.93 7.59 11.09
N ILE A 223 3.72 8.27 11.93
CA ILE A 223 3.44 9.63 12.40
C ILE A 223 3.36 10.59 11.21
N VAL A 224 4.34 10.54 10.31
CA VAL A 224 4.38 11.42 9.14
C VAL A 224 3.18 11.16 8.22
N ALA A 225 2.81 9.90 7.97
CA ALA A 225 1.64 9.56 7.17
C ALA A 225 0.34 10.12 7.77
N ILE A 226 0.16 10.01 9.09
CA ILE A 226 -1.02 10.57 9.76
C ILE A 226 -1.02 12.09 9.75
N VAL A 227 0.13 12.72 10.00
CA VAL A 227 0.24 14.19 9.93
C VAL A 227 -0.08 14.68 8.52
N ILE A 228 0.41 14.01 7.48
CA ILE A 228 0.04 14.32 6.08
C ILE A 228 -1.46 14.19 5.88
N TRP A 229 -2.08 13.10 6.35
CA TRP A 229 -3.53 12.92 6.25
C TRP A 229 -4.33 13.99 7.00
N VAL A 230 -3.91 14.37 8.20
CA VAL A 230 -4.53 15.44 8.99
C VAL A 230 -4.42 16.78 8.28
N ILE A 231 -3.27 17.10 7.67
CA ILE A 231 -3.09 18.33 6.89
C ILE A 231 -4.01 18.32 5.67
N ILE A 232 -4.04 17.23 4.90
CA ILE A 232 -4.90 17.09 3.72
C ILE A 232 -6.38 17.24 4.10
N SER A 233 -6.83 16.55 5.13
CA SER A 233 -8.23 16.61 5.58
C SER A 233 -8.59 17.99 6.15
N THR A 234 -7.68 18.67 6.83
CA THR A 234 -7.88 20.04 7.32
C THR A 234 -8.02 21.03 6.16
N VAL A 235 -7.11 20.97 5.18
CA VAL A 235 -7.14 21.83 3.99
C VAL A 235 -8.41 21.61 3.18
N LEU A 236 -8.81 20.35 2.96
CA LEU A 236 -10.07 20.04 2.28
C LEU A 236 -11.27 20.62 3.04
N SER A 237 -11.26 20.52 4.37
CA SER A 237 -12.34 21.00 5.24
C SER A 237 -12.50 22.53 5.28
N VAL A 238 -11.55 23.30 4.72
CA VAL A 238 -11.69 24.76 4.54
C VAL A 238 -12.84 25.10 3.60
N ILE A 239 -13.15 24.22 2.63
CA ILE A 239 -14.29 24.38 1.72
C ILE A 239 -15.52 23.77 2.41
N PRO A 240 -16.48 24.58 2.90
CA PRO A 240 -17.64 24.06 3.61
C PRO A 240 -18.44 23.12 2.72
N VAL A 241 -19.01 22.07 3.31
CA VAL A 241 -19.80 21.02 2.63
C VAL A 241 -18.98 20.16 1.67
N VAL A 242 -18.39 20.74 0.62
CA VAL A 242 -17.61 20.01 -0.40
C VAL A 242 -16.39 19.33 0.23
N GLY A 243 -15.70 20.04 1.12
CA GLY A 243 -14.56 19.52 1.87
C GLY A 243 -14.90 18.30 2.71
N SER A 244 -15.95 18.41 3.53
CA SER A 244 -16.42 17.32 4.39
C SER A 244 -16.91 16.10 3.60
N VAL A 245 -17.56 16.33 2.45
CA VAL A 245 -17.97 15.26 1.54
C VAL A 245 -16.75 14.56 0.94
N GLY A 246 -15.78 15.34 0.45
CA GLY A 246 -14.53 14.82 -0.09
C GLY A 246 -13.75 13.98 0.91
N VAL A 247 -13.58 14.48 2.15
CA VAL A 247 -12.90 13.75 3.23
C VAL A 247 -13.60 12.45 3.58
N THR A 248 -14.94 12.45 3.67
CA THR A 248 -15.72 11.24 3.97
C THR A 248 -15.57 10.19 2.87
N ILE A 249 -15.62 10.59 1.60
CA ILE A 249 -15.53 9.66 0.47
C ILE A 249 -14.10 9.12 0.30
N ILE A 250 -13.07 9.93 0.54
CA ILE A 250 -11.66 9.55 0.39
C ILE A 250 -11.12 8.77 1.59
N SER A 251 -11.71 8.92 2.78
CA SER A 251 -11.28 8.24 4.00
C SER A 251 -11.08 6.73 3.85
N PRO A 252 -11.98 5.93 3.25
CA PRO A 252 -11.74 4.50 3.05
C PRO A 252 -10.55 4.20 2.14
N VAL A 253 -10.24 5.09 1.18
CA VAL A 253 -9.05 4.96 0.33
C VAL A 253 -7.78 5.13 1.16
N ILE A 254 -7.76 6.10 2.06
CA ILE A 254 -6.65 6.33 2.97
C ILE A 254 -6.51 5.18 3.97
N THR A 255 -7.62 4.71 4.54
CA THR A 255 -7.64 3.54 5.42
C THR A 255 -7.07 2.30 4.70
N ALA A 256 -7.47 2.07 3.45
CA ALA A 256 -6.92 0.99 2.62
C ALA A 256 -5.40 1.12 2.42
N GLY A 257 -4.89 2.34 2.27
CA GLY A 257 -3.46 2.60 2.25
C GLY A 257 -2.74 2.13 3.52
N PHE A 258 -3.30 2.44 4.70
CA PHE A 258 -2.77 1.93 5.98
C PHE A 258 -2.82 0.39 6.07
N MET A 259 -3.88 -0.24 5.53
CA MET A 259 -3.98 -1.71 5.50
C MET A 259 -2.90 -2.35 4.63
N LEU A 260 -2.65 -1.79 3.44
CA LEU A 260 -1.57 -2.23 2.56
C LEU A 260 -0.19 -2.02 3.20
N GLY A 261 -0.02 -0.96 3.97
CA GLY A 261 1.20 -0.73 4.75
C GLY A 261 1.39 -1.79 5.84
N CYS A 262 0.34 -2.16 6.57
CA CYS A 262 0.42 -3.24 7.57
C CYS A 262 0.73 -4.59 6.92
N ARG A 263 0.11 -4.90 5.78
CA ARG A 263 0.42 -6.11 4.99
C ARG A 263 1.87 -6.13 4.54
N SER A 264 2.39 -5.01 4.04
CA SER A 264 3.81 -4.91 3.67
C SER A 264 4.74 -5.16 4.85
N GLN A 265 4.34 -4.82 6.08
CA GLN A 265 5.12 -5.11 7.29
C GLN A 265 5.09 -6.59 7.68
N GLU A 266 3.96 -7.28 7.46
CA GLU A 266 3.88 -8.73 7.67
C GLU A 266 4.69 -9.52 6.63
N GLU A 267 4.77 -9.03 5.40
CA GLU A 267 5.57 -9.62 4.31
C GLU A 267 7.09 -9.35 4.47
N GLY A 268 7.54 -8.81 5.61
CA GLY A 268 8.95 -8.54 5.91
C GLY A 268 9.47 -7.19 5.40
N GLY A 269 8.61 -6.34 4.85
CA GLY A 269 8.91 -4.96 4.49
C GLY A 269 8.71 -3.97 5.65
N ASP A 270 8.74 -2.67 5.32
CA ASP A 270 8.52 -1.57 6.26
C ASP A 270 7.29 -0.75 5.88
N PHE A 271 6.65 -0.12 6.86
CA PHE A 271 5.67 0.93 6.58
C PHE A 271 6.37 2.16 6.00
N ARG A 272 6.03 2.53 4.76
CA ARG A 272 6.49 3.74 4.08
C ARG A 272 5.37 4.77 3.95
N ILE A 273 5.73 6.06 3.96
CA ILE A 273 4.77 7.17 3.77
C ILE A 273 3.95 7.02 2.49
N GLY A 274 4.55 6.45 1.43
CA GLY A 274 3.85 6.17 0.16
C GLY A 274 2.64 5.24 0.30
N HIS A 275 2.59 4.38 1.33
CA HIS A 275 1.43 3.52 1.57
C HIS A 275 0.15 4.30 1.84
N LEU A 276 0.24 5.52 2.39
CA LEU A 276 -0.91 6.40 2.56
C LEU A 276 -1.71 6.57 1.26
N PHE A 277 -1.02 6.57 0.13
CA PHE A 277 -1.61 6.74 -1.20
C PHE A 277 -1.78 5.42 -1.97
N SER A 278 -1.36 4.28 -1.43
CA SER A 278 -1.51 2.99 -2.11
C SER A 278 -2.98 2.55 -2.25
N GLY A 279 -3.89 3.11 -1.44
CA GLY A 279 -5.33 2.88 -1.65
C GLY A 279 -5.84 3.42 -3.00
N PHE A 280 -5.13 4.36 -3.63
CA PHE A 280 -5.49 4.92 -4.93
C PHE A 280 -5.05 4.04 -6.13
N SER A 281 -4.32 2.95 -5.91
CA SER A 281 -3.89 2.07 -7.02
C SER A 281 -4.81 0.87 -7.23
N ASN A 282 -5.42 0.33 -6.17
CA ASN A 282 -6.20 -0.90 -6.23
C ASN A 282 -7.63 -0.67 -5.74
N ASN A 283 -8.63 -1.13 -6.51
CA ASN A 283 -10.04 -1.14 -6.12
C ASN A 283 -10.62 0.23 -5.68
N VAL A 284 -10.05 1.34 -6.16
CA VAL A 284 -10.43 2.71 -5.77
C VAL A 284 -11.92 2.96 -5.93
N GLY A 285 -12.52 2.53 -7.04
CA GLY A 285 -13.95 2.71 -7.28
C GLY A 285 -14.82 2.03 -6.21
N GLN A 286 -14.42 0.86 -5.73
CA GLN A 286 -15.12 0.16 -4.65
C GLN A 286 -14.88 0.83 -3.29
N LEU A 287 -13.67 1.33 -3.03
CA LEU A 287 -13.37 2.09 -1.80
C LEU A 287 -14.14 3.41 -1.73
N MET A 288 -14.19 4.17 -2.83
CA MET A 288 -14.99 5.38 -2.95
C MET A 288 -16.48 5.07 -2.80
N LEU A 289 -16.95 3.93 -3.32
CA LEU A 289 -18.32 3.46 -3.12
C LEU A 289 -18.61 3.12 -1.65
N VAL A 290 -17.68 2.50 -0.91
CA VAL A 290 -17.81 2.31 0.56
C VAL A 290 -17.98 3.67 1.25
N GLY A 291 -17.17 4.67 0.89
CA GLY A 291 -17.26 6.03 1.45
C GLY A 291 -18.59 6.71 1.14
N LEU A 292 -19.07 6.58 -0.10
CA LEU A 292 -20.37 7.09 -0.53
C LEU A 292 -21.52 6.41 0.22
N LEU A 293 -21.51 5.07 0.33
CA LEU A 293 -22.54 4.31 1.04
C LEU A 293 -22.57 4.67 2.53
N TYR A 294 -21.40 4.82 3.16
CA TYR A 294 -21.28 5.30 4.53
C TYR A 294 -21.89 6.70 4.67
N MET A 295 -21.50 7.64 3.81
CA MET A 295 -21.99 9.02 3.84
C MET A 295 -23.51 9.09 3.67
N VAL A 296 -24.07 8.39 2.68
CA VAL A 296 -25.53 8.35 2.44
C VAL A 296 -26.25 7.74 3.64
N SER A 297 -25.70 6.68 4.22
CA SER A 297 -26.28 6.02 5.39
C SER A 297 -26.30 6.94 6.61
N VAL A 298 -25.18 7.61 6.91
CA VAL A 298 -25.12 8.62 7.98
C VAL A 298 -26.08 9.78 7.70
N PHE A 299 -26.14 10.27 6.46
CA PHE A 299 -27.06 11.33 6.07
C PHE A 299 -28.52 10.96 6.31
N VAL A 300 -28.94 9.75 5.90
CA VAL A 300 -30.30 9.24 6.15
C VAL A 300 -30.61 9.17 7.64
N VAL A 301 -29.68 8.66 8.45
CA VAL A 301 -29.86 8.60 9.92
C VAL A 301 -29.98 10.01 10.50
N VAL A 302 -29.08 10.93 10.14
CA VAL A 302 -29.11 12.32 10.65
C VAL A 302 -30.37 13.05 10.23
N VAL A 303 -30.82 12.92 8.98
CA VAL A 303 -32.09 13.49 8.52
C VAL A 303 -33.26 12.90 9.30
N GLY A 304 -33.27 11.59 9.54
CA GLY A 304 -34.26 10.93 10.39
C GLY A 304 -34.31 11.51 11.80
N ILE A 305 -33.14 11.73 12.42
CA ILE A 305 -33.02 12.38 13.74
C ILE A 305 -33.59 13.80 13.70
N MET A 306 -33.23 14.58 12.69
CA MET A 306 -33.68 15.98 12.55
C MET A 306 -35.19 16.06 12.35
N ILE A 307 -35.78 15.17 11.54
CA ILE A 307 -37.23 15.10 11.35
C ILE A 307 -37.92 14.72 12.66
N PHE A 308 -37.43 13.70 13.37
CA PHE A 308 -38.06 13.23 14.60
C PHE A 308 -37.92 14.23 15.76
N ALA A 309 -36.72 14.80 15.94
CA ALA A 309 -36.45 15.84 16.94
C ALA A 309 -37.21 17.14 16.61
N GLY A 310 -37.20 17.57 15.34
CA GLY A 310 -37.97 18.72 14.88
C GLY A 310 -39.47 18.54 15.03
N GLY A 311 -39.99 17.34 14.78
CA GLY A 311 -41.40 16.99 15.04
C GLY A 311 -41.75 17.06 16.52
N ALA A 312 -40.88 16.56 17.41
CA ALA A 312 -41.07 16.67 18.86
C ALA A 312 -41.10 18.14 19.33
N VAL A 313 -40.18 18.96 18.82
CA VAL A 313 -40.15 20.42 19.04
C VAL A 313 -41.43 21.08 18.55
N PHE A 314 -41.88 20.76 17.34
CA PHE A 314 -43.10 21.31 16.76
C PHE A 314 -44.34 20.96 17.59
N MET A 315 -44.48 19.71 18.01
CA MET A 315 -45.62 19.24 18.81
C MET A 315 -45.69 19.87 20.22
N MET A 316 -44.55 20.17 20.84
CA MET A 316 -44.51 20.75 22.19
C MET A 316 -44.51 22.29 22.21
N GLY A 317 -43.92 22.94 21.22
CA GLY A 317 -43.73 24.40 21.21
C GLY A 317 -44.42 25.14 20.08
N GLY A 318 -45.19 24.44 19.23
CA GLY A 318 -45.88 25.03 18.08
C GLY A 318 -44.95 25.57 16.99
N GLY A 319 -43.68 25.13 16.97
CA GLY A 319 -42.66 25.61 16.04
C GLY A 319 -42.10 27.00 16.35
N ASN A 320 -42.42 27.59 17.50
CA ASN A 320 -41.85 28.88 17.91
C ASN A 320 -40.53 28.67 18.69
N PRO A 321 -39.38 29.18 18.19
CA PRO A 321 -38.09 29.09 18.88
C PRO A 321 -38.09 29.72 20.29
N ASP A 322 -38.93 30.73 20.52
CA ASP A 322 -39.02 31.41 21.82
C ASP A 322 -39.60 30.51 22.93
N ASN A 323 -40.27 29.43 22.53
CA ASN A 323 -40.86 28.44 23.44
C ASN A 323 -39.86 27.32 23.82
N MET A 324 -38.58 27.45 23.46
CA MET A 324 -37.51 26.49 23.81
C MET A 324 -37.15 26.54 25.30
N GLY A 325 -38.07 26.08 26.15
CA GLY A 325 -37.82 25.88 27.58
C GLY A 325 -37.06 24.58 27.88
N PRO A 326 -36.61 24.37 29.14
CA PRO A 326 -35.87 23.17 29.56
C PRO A 326 -36.57 21.84 29.22
N GLY A 327 -37.91 21.82 29.27
CA GLY A 327 -38.70 20.65 28.89
C GLY A 327 -38.55 20.24 27.42
N MET A 328 -38.42 21.22 26.51
CA MET A 328 -38.24 20.93 25.08
C MET A 328 -36.83 20.40 24.78
N MET A 329 -35.80 20.97 25.42
CA MET A 329 -34.43 20.44 25.33
C MET A 329 -34.37 18.97 25.79
N SER A 330 -35.08 18.62 26.87
CA SER A 330 -35.17 17.24 27.34
C SER A 330 -35.89 16.31 26.34
N ALA A 331 -36.90 16.84 25.62
CA ALA A 331 -37.64 16.09 24.60
C ALA A 331 -36.81 15.78 23.35
N MET A 332 -35.73 16.53 23.08
CA MET A 332 -34.80 16.28 21.97
C MET A 332 -33.78 15.17 22.29
N VAL A 333 -33.52 14.89 23.57
CA VAL A 333 -32.51 13.91 23.98
C VAL A 333 -32.87 12.51 23.50
N LEU A 334 -34.13 12.09 23.67
CA LEU A 334 -34.57 10.74 23.29
C LEU A 334 -34.45 10.49 21.77
N PRO A 335 -34.99 11.35 20.87
CA PRO A 335 -34.70 11.32 19.44
C PRO A 335 -33.22 11.20 19.09
N MET A 336 -32.37 11.98 19.76
CA MET A 336 -30.94 12.01 19.51
C MET A 336 -30.26 10.71 19.93
N LEU A 337 -30.64 10.12 21.08
CA LEU A 337 -30.12 8.84 21.55
C LEU A 337 -30.55 7.68 20.66
N ILE A 338 -31.83 7.64 20.25
CA ILE A 338 -32.34 6.64 19.29
C ILE A 338 -31.59 6.78 17.97
N GLY A 339 -31.40 8.02 17.51
CA GLY A 339 -30.58 8.34 16.36
C GLY A 339 -29.16 7.80 16.42
N ALA A 340 -28.47 8.08 17.53
CA ALA A 340 -27.12 7.60 17.77
C ALA A 340 -27.05 6.06 17.76
N LEU A 341 -28.11 5.37 18.22
CA LEU A 341 -28.19 3.91 18.14
C LEU A 341 -28.20 3.40 16.69
N PHE A 342 -28.84 4.12 15.77
CA PHE A 342 -28.83 3.78 14.33
C PHE A 342 -27.50 4.07 13.64
N ILE A 343 -26.61 4.87 14.22
CA ILE A 343 -25.24 5.06 13.71
C ILE A 343 -24.37 3.84 13.97
N VAL A 344 -24.61 3.09 15.06
CA VAL A 344 -23.85 1.88 15.40
C VAL A 344 -23.79 0.87 14.25
N PRO A 345 -24.91 0.41 13.64
CA PRO A 345 -24.86 -0.54 12.53
C PRO A 345 -24.16 0.03 11.29
N VAL A 346 -24.21 1.35 11.05
CA VAL A 346 -23.50 2.00 9.94
C VAL A 346 -21.99 1.93 10.16
N ILE A 347 -21.52 2.21 11.38
CA ILE A 347 -20.11 2.06 11.76
C ILE A 347 -19.67 0.60 11.63
N MET A 348 -20.48 -0.35 12.13
CA MET A 348 -20.18 -1.79 12.02
C MET A 348 -20.04 -2.25 10.57
N ALA A 349 -20.89 -1.73 9.67
CA ALA A 349 -20.80 -2.03 8.24
C ALA A 349 -19.56 -1.40 7.59
N TYR A 350 -19.10 -0.24 8.06
CA TYR A 350 -17.92 0.44 7.53
C TYR A 350 -16.60 -0.13 8.06
N TRP A 351 -16.54 -0.53 9.33
CA TRP A 351 -15.30 -0.74 10.09
C TRP A 351 -14.22 -1.57 9.37
N PHE A 352 -14.57 -2.75 8.86
CA PHE A 352 -13.64 -3.63 8.14
C PHE A 352 -13.77 -3.57 6.61
N ALA A 353 -14.73 -2.80 6.09
CA ALA A 353 -15.02 -2.79 4.66
C ALA A 353 -13.82 -2.32 3.80
N PRO A 354 -13.07 -1.26 4.16
CA PRO A 354 -11.89 -0.84 3.39
C PRO A 354 -10.81 -1.93 3.30
N ALA A 355 -10.56 -2.66 4.40
CA ALA A 355 -9.59 -3.74 4.45
C ALA A 355 -10.03 -4.91 3.54
N LEU A 356 -11.29 -5.34 3.67
CA LEU A 356 -11.87 -6.39 2.82
C LEU A 356 -11.80 -6.03 1.33
N VAL A 357 -12.12 -4.78 0.96
CA VAL A 357 -12.07 -4.34 -0.45
C VAL A 357 -10.65 -4.35 -0.99
N VAL A 358 -9.67 -3.79 -0.26
CA VAL A 358 -8.31 -3.63 -0.80
C VAL A 358 -7.46 -4.90 -0.70
N LEU A 359 -7.64 -5.70 0.34
CA LEU A 359 -6.84 -6.90 0.59
C LEU A 359 -7.45 -8.16 -0.04
N ASN A 360 -8.78 -8.24 -0.14
CA ASN A 360 -9.44 -9.41 -0.74
C ASN A 360 -10.12 -9.13 -2.08
N GLY A 361 -10.19 -7.87 -2.53
CA GLY A 361 -10.83 -7.53 -3.80
C GLY A 361 -12.35 -7.74 -3.83
N VAL A 362 -13.01 -7.91 -2.68
CA VAL A 362 -14.47 -8.06 -2.63
C VAL A 362 -15.18 -6.73 -2.93
N SER A 363 -16.41 -6.80 -3.44
CA SER A 363 -17.20 -5.59 -3.75
C SER A 363 -17.60 -4.84 -2.47
N ALA A 364 -17.83 -3.53 -2.58
CA ALA A 364 -18.16 -2.65 -1.45
C ALA A 364 -19.35 -3.15 -0.63
N ILE A 365 -20.44 -3.55 -1.29
CA ILE A 365 -21.66 -4.03 -0.61
C ILE A 365 -21.38 -5.34 0.12
N THR A 366 -20.64 -6.27 -0.50
CA THR A 366 -20.28 -7.54 0.13
C THR A 366 -19.35 -7.30 1.32
N ALA A 367 -18.34 -6.44 1.17
CA ALA A 367 -17.44 -6.04 2.23
C ALA A 367 -18.19 -5.44 3.43
N MET A 368 -19.15 -4.55 3.19
CA MET A 368 -19.95 -3.95 4.26
C MET A 368 -20.84 -4.97 4.99
N LYS A 369 -21.42 -5.94 4.27
CA LYS A 369 -22.17 -7.04 4.87
C LYS A 369 -21.28 -7.95 5.71
N MET A 370 -20.09 -8.28 5.21
CA MET A 370 -19.10 -9.08 5.93
C MET A 370 -18.61 -8.36 7.18
N SER A 371 -18.29 -7.06 7.08
CA SER A 371 -17.92 -6.22 8.23
C SER A 371 -19.02 -6.18 9.28
N PHE A 372 -20.28 -5.96 8.88
CA PHE A 372 -21.41 -5.97 9.80
C PHE A 372 -21.55 -7.31 10.53
N SER A 373 -21.46 -8.42 9.79
CA SER A 373 -21.51 -9.77 10.38
C SER A 373 -20.34 -10.03 11.34
N ALA A 374 -19.14 -9.61 10.97
CA ALA A 374 -17.94 -9.71 11.80
C ALA A 374 -18.09 -8.97 13.13
N CYS A 375 -18.55 -7.72 13.09
CA CYS A 375 -18.78 -6.92 14.29
C CYS A 375 -19.89 -7.50 15.16
N LEU A 376 -20.96 -8.07 14.58
CA LEU A 376 -22.03 -8.72 15.35
C LEU A 376 -21.55 -9.97 16.09
N LYS A 377 -20.79 -10.84 15.39
CA LYS A 377 -20.24 -12.07 16.00
C LYS A 377 -19.24 -11.76 17.13
N ASN A 378 -18.54 -10.63 17.03
CA ASN A 378 -17.44 -10.26 17.92
C ASN A 378 -17.75 -9.05 18.82
N MET A 379 -19.04 -8.85 19.16
CA MET A 379 -19.49 -7.70 19.95
C MET A 379 -18.75 -7.56 21.30
N LEU A 380 -18.48 -8.68 21.99
CA LEU A 380 -17.77 -8.65 23.28
C LEU A 380 -16.31 -8.22 23.13
N ALA A 381 -15.59 -8.73 22.14
CA ALA A 381 -14.23 -8.31 21.84
C ALA A 381 -14.20 -6.83 21.41
N GLY A 382 -15.17 -6.40 20.59
CA GLY A 382 -15.36 -5.00 20.19
C GLY A 382 -15.66 -4.07 21.37
N LEU A 383 -16.41 -4.53 22.38
CA LEU A 383 -16.70 -3.76 23.59
C LEU A 383 -15.45 -3.59 24.47
N VAL A 384 -14.69 -4.66 24.68
CA VAL A 384 -13.40 -4.60 25.39
C VAL A 384 -12.44 -3.65 24.67
N TYR A 385 -12.30 -3.81 23.35
CA TYR A 385 -11.52 -2.90 22.50
C TYR A 385 -11.96 -1.44 22.70
N SER A 386 -13.27 -1.15 22.61
CA SER A 386 -13.80 0.22 22.70
C SER A 386 -13.55 0.87 24.07
N ILE A 387 -13.69 0.10 25.17
CA ILE A 387 -13.40 0.60 26.53
C ILE A 387 -11.92 0.98 26.63
N ILE A 388 -11.03 0.11 26.17
CA ILE A 388 -9.58 0.35 26.24
C ILE A 388 -9.20 1.55 25.35
N VAL A 389 -9.71 1.62 24.12
CA VAL A 389 -9.49 2.75 23.21
C VAL A 389 -9.96 4.06 23.84
N THR A 390 -11.12 4.06 24.51
CA THR A 390 -11.62 5.26 25.19
C THR A 390 -10.65 5.73 26.28
N VAL A 391 -10.15 4.81 27.12
CA VAL A 391 -9.14 5.14 28.14
C VAL A 391 -7.84 5.65 27.51
N LEU A 392 -7.36 5.00 26.44
CA LEU A 392 -6.15 5.41 25.72
C LEU A 392 -6.29 6.80 25.11
N LEU A 393 -7.45 7.12 24.50
CA LEU A 393 -7.72 8.44 23.93
C LEU A 393 -7.75 9.53 25.01
N ILE A 394 -8.37 9.26 26.17
CA ILE A 394 -8.37 10.19 27.31
C ILE A 394 -6.94 10.48 27.75
N VAL A 395 -6.12 9.44 27.95
CA VAL A 395 -4.72 9.58 28.36
C VAL A 395 -3.88 10.31 27.30
N ALA A 396 -4.12 10.02 26.02
CA ALA A 396 -3.39 10.60 24.90
C ALA A 396 -3.60 12.10 24.72
N VAL A 397 -4.75 12.63 25.17
CA VAL A 397 -5.07 14.05 25.09
C VAL A 397 -4.44 14.87 26.23
N ILE A 398 -4.15 14.26 27.39
CA ILE A 398 -3.51 14.92 28.56
C ILE A 398 -2.26 15.73 28.18
N PRO A 399 -1.29 15.21 27.42
CA PRO A 399 -0.12 15.98 26.98
C PRO A 399 -0.44 16.89 25.79
N PHE A 400 -1.49 17.72 25.89
CA PHE A 400 -1.96 18.63 24.83
C PHE A 400 -2.19 17.94 23.47
N GLY A 401 -2.70 16.72 23.48
CA GLY A 401 -2.97 15.95 22.26
C GLY A 401 -1.76 15.25 21.63
N LEU A 402 -0.53 15.41 22.16
CA LEU A 402 0.66 14.76 21.58
C LEU A 402 0.58 13.23 21.60
N GLY A 403 -0.13 12.64 22.57
CA GLY A 403 -0.34 11.19 22.61
C GLY A 403 -1.16 10.66 21.43
N LEU A 404 -1.95 11.51 20.77
CA LEU A 404 -2.74 11.11 19.59
C LEU A 404 -1.84 10.75 18.39
N LEU A 405 -0.62 11.29 18.32
CA LEU A 405 0.37 10.91 17.32
C LEU A 405 0.81 9.44 17.44
N VAL A 406 0.59 8.82 18.61
CA VAL A 406 0.86 7.40 18.86
C VAL A 406 -0.41 6.57 18.81
N VAL A 407 -1.50 7.06 19.42
CA VAL A 407 -2.74 6.29 19.49
C VAL A 407 -3.42 6.17 18.13
N ILE A 408 -3.52 7.23 17.32
CA ILE A 408 -4.17 7.15 16.00
C ILE A 408 -3.51 6.10 15.07
N PRO A 409 -2.17 6.05 14.88
CA PRO A 409 -1.56 5.02 14.05
C PRO A 409 -1.73 3.62 14.62
N MET A 410 -1.60 3.49 15.94
CA MET A 410 -1.87 2.23 16.63
C MET A 410 -3.31 1.75 16.38
N LEU A 411 -4.31 2.64 16.40
CA LEU A 411 -5.70 2.30 16.11
C LEU A 411 -5.87 1.85 14.66
N ALA A 412 -5.26 2.57 13.71
CA ALA A 412 -5.28 2.19 12.30
C ALA A 412 -4.68 0.78 12.10
N ALA A 413 -3.52 0.49 12.70
CA ALA A 413 -2.91 -0.83 12.64
C ALA A 413 -3.72 -1.90 13.38
N SER A 414 -4.35 -1.58 14.51
CA SER A 414 -5.18 -2.53 15.24
C SER A 414 -6.43 -2.97 14.47
N MET A 415 -6.91 -2.13 13.55
CA MET A 415 -7.99 -2.50 12.64
C MET A 415 -7.55 -3.62 11.70
N TYR A 416 -6.31 -3.55 11.21
CA TYR A 416 -5.70 -4.59 10.38
C TYR A 416 -5.53 -5.90 11.14
N THR A 417 -5.01 -5.85 12.37
CA THR A 417 -4.82 -7.06 13.20
C THR A 417 -6.16 -7.71 13.56
N ALA A 418 -7.17 -6.91 13.89
CA ALA A 418 -8.52 -7.41 14.14
C ALA A 418 -9.15 -8.03 12.89
N TYR A 419 -8.94 -7.41 11.72
CA TYR A 419 -9.36 -7.97 10.45
C TYR A 419 -8.68 -9.33 10.18
N ARG A 420 -7.36 -9.44 10.35
CA ARG A 420 -6.63 -10.70 10.14
C ARG A 420 -7.15 -11.80 11.06
N ASP A 421 -7.27 -11.52 12.35
CA ASP A 421 -7.72 -12.47 13.38
C ASP A 421 -9.19 -12.92 13.20
N ILE A 422 -10.07 -12.06 12.67
CA ILE A 422 -11.48 -12.41 12.46
C ILE A 422 -11.70 -13.15 11.12
N PHE A 423 -10.95 -12.82 10.08
CA PHE A 423 -11.24 -13.27 8.72
C PHE A 423 -10.34 -14.40 8.21
N TYR A 424 -9.21 -14.65 8.88
CA TYR A 424 -8.26 -15.71 8.55
C TYR A 424 -8.08 -16.62 9.76
N ASN A 425 -7.76 -17.89 9.52
CA ASN A 425 -7.54 -18.90 10.54
C ASN A 425 -6.21 -19.61 10.35
#